data_AF-A0A7H4MI35-F1
#
_entry.id   AF-A0A7H4MI35-F1
#
_cell.length_a   1.000
_cell.length_b   1.000
_cell.length_c   1.000
_cell.angle_alpha   90.00
_cell.angle_beta   90.00
_cell.angle_gamma   90.00
#
_symmetry.space_group_name_H-M   'P 1'
#
loop_
_entity.id
_entity.type
_entity.pdbx_description
1 polymer ?
#
loop_
_entity_poly.entity_id
_entity_poly.type
_entity_poly.pdbx_seq_one_letter_code
_entity_poly.pdbx_strand_id
1 'polypeptide(L)'
;MPTTIAATDLFLEADVLFAPGKAANAGGVATSGLEMAQNAARMGWKAEKVDARLHHIMLDIHHACVQYGGEAKQTNYVRGANIAGFVKVADAMLAQGVI
;
A
#
# COMPACT_ATOMS: atom_id res chain seq x y z
N MET A 1 -4.07 -7.54 12.09
CA MET A 1 -4.43 -8.38 10.94
C MET A 1 -5.74 -9.09 11.29
N PRO A 2 -6.88 -8.73 10.66
CA PRO A 2 -8.19 -9.24 11.08
C PRO A 2 -8.43 -10.70 10.65
N THR A 3 -7.81 -11.14 9.56
CA THR A 3 -7.93 -12.49 9.02
C THR A 3 -6.78 -13.36 9.53
N THR A 4 -7.08 -14.56 10.01
CA THR A 4 -6.05 -15.54 10.39
C THR A 4 -5.28 -16.02 9.16
N ILE A 5 -4.10 -16.63 9.35
CA ILE A 5 -3.30 -17.18 8.24
C ILE A 5 -4.12 -18.26 7.50
N ALA A 6 -4.67 -19.23 8.24
CA ALA A 6 -5.49 -20.28 7.65
C ALA A 6 -6.70 -19.75 6.86
N ALA A 7 -7.36 -18.69 7.35
CA ALA A 7 -8.46 -18.07 6.60
C ALA A 7 -7.98 -17.30 5.36
N THR A 8 -6.78 -16.71 5.41
CA THR A 8 -6.16 -16.06 4.24
C THR A 8 -5.88 -17.08 3.15
N ASP A 9 -5.26 -18.21 3.50
CA ASP A 9 -4.96 -19.30 2.57
C ASP A 9 -6.24 -19.85 1.92
N LEU A 10 -7.30 -20.05 2.73
CA LEU A 10 -8.59 -20.56 2.26
C LEU A 10 -9.28 -19.58 1.29
N PHE A 11 -9.14 -18.26 1.46
CA PHE A 11 -9.63 -17.28 0.48
C PHE A 11 -8.86 -17.35 -0.83
N LEU A 12 -7.53 -17.48 -0.77
CA LEU A 12 -6.67 -17.54 -1.95
C LEU A 12 -6.90 -18.83 -2.75
N GLU A 13 -7.05 -19.98 -2.07
CA GLU A 13 -7.37 -21.27 -2.70
C GLU A 13 -8.75 -21.28 -3.36
N ALA A 14 -9.71 -20.53 -2.81
CA ALA A 14 -11.07 -20.43 -3.30
C ALA A 14 -11.27 -19.34 -4.38
N ASP A 15 -10.19 -18.75 -4.93
CA ASP A 15 -10.24 -17.64 -5.90
C ASP A 15 -11.04 -16.41 -5.40
N VAL A 16 -11.08 -16.18 -4.09
CA VAL A 16 -11.70 -14.99 -3.49
C VAL A 16 -10.67 -13.87 -3.47
N LEU A 17 -11.02 -12.73 -4.08
CA LEU A 17 -10.17 -11.54 -4.07
C LEU A 17 -9.85 -11.11 -2.64
N PHE A 18 -8.57 -11.10 -2.30
CA PHE A 18 -8.09 -10.79 -0.96
C PHE A 18 -7.12 -9.61 -0.98
N ALA A 19 -7.51 -8.51 -0.31
CA ALA A 19 -6.67 -7.33 -0.14
C ALA A 19 -6.14 -7.27 1.31
N PRO A 20 -4.81 -7.34 1.53
CA PRO A 20 -4.26 -7.35 2.88
C PRO A 20 -4.35 -5.97 3.52
N GLY A 21 -4.52 -5.93 4.85
CA GLY A 21 -4.60 -4.68 5.61
C GLY A 21 -3.46 -3.71 5.31
N LYS A 22 -2.21 -4.21 5.21
CA LYS A 22 -1.01 -3.41 4.90
C LYS A 22 -1.10 -2.56 3.62
N ALA A 23 -2.00 -2.90 2.70
CA ALA A 23 -2.33 -2.09 1.53
C ALA A 23 -3.70 -1.42 1.69
N ALA A 24 -4.75 -2.20 1.96
CA ALA A 24 -6.13 -1.73 1.94
C ALA A 24 -6.45 -0.63 2.98
N ASN A 25 -5.79 -0.64 4.13
CA ASN A 25 -6.01 0.34 5.20
C ASN A 25 -4.91 1.42 5.29
N ALA A 26 -3.98 1.45 4.33
CA ALA A 26 -2.87 2.39 4.30
C ALA A 26 -3.32 3.86 4.11
N GLY A 27 -4.59 4.10 3.78
CA GLY A 27 -5.14 5.45 3.65
C GLY A 27 -5.00 6.32 4.90
N GLY A 28 -5.02 5.72 6.10
CA GLY A 28 -4.81 6.45 7.36
C GLY A 28 -3.40 7.06 7.43
N VAL A 29 -2.36 6.25 7.23
CA VAL A 29 -0.97 6.72 7.25
C VAL A 29 -0.63 7.61 6.05
N ALA A 30 -1.25 7.35 4.89
CA ALA A 30 -1.13 8.23 3.74
C ALA A 30 -1.65 9.64 4.06
N THR A 31 -2.83 9.72 4.69
CA THR A 31 -3.46 11.01 5.05
C THR A 31 -2.65 11.73 6.14
N SER A 32 -2.02 11.03 7.09
CA SER A 32 -1.08 11.68 8.02
C SER A 32 0.14 12.26 7.31
N GLY A 33 0.63 11.62 6.24
CA GLY A 33 1.66 12.21 5.38
C GLY A 33 1.18 13.49 4.66
N LEU A 34 -0.08 13.52 4.23
CA LEU A 34 -0.70 14.73 3.65
C LEU A 34 -0.87 15.84 4.71
N GLU A 35 -1.17 15.49 5.96
CA GLU A 35 -1.20 16.43 7.08
C GLU A 35 0.19 17.06 7.31
N MET A 36 1.24 16.25 7.38
CA MET A 36 2.63 16.74 7.50
C MET A 36 3.01 17.68 6.34
N ALA A 37 2.60 17.36 5.10
CA ALA A 37 2.86 18.21 3.94
C ALA A 37 2.16 19.57 4.04
N GLN A 38 0.90 19.61 4.49
CA GLN A 38 0.16 20.85 4.72
C GLN A 38 0.80 21.70 5.84
N ASN A 39 1.24 21.04 6.92
CA ASN A 39 1.92 21.69 8.05
C ASN A 39 3.24 22.33 7.61
N ALA A 40 4.07 21.61 6.85
CA ALA A 40 5.32 22.12 6.32
C ALA A 40 5.11 23.31 5.36
N ALA A 41 4.06 23.27 4.54
CA ALA A 41 3.69 24.36 3.64
C ALA A 41 2.95 25.52 4.32
N ARG A 42 2.54 25.36 5.58
CA ARG A 42 1.65 26.28 6.33
C ARG A 42 0.38 26.64 5.56
N MET A 43 -0.16 25.67 4.81
CA MET A 43 -1.32 25.87 3.95
C MET A 43 -2.22 24.64 4.00
N GLY A 44 -3.38 24.80 4.62
CA GLY A 44 -4.43 23.78 4.62
C GLY A 44 -5.09 23.62 3.27
N TRP A 45 -5.54 22.42 2.96
CA TRP A 45 -6.31 22.10 1.77
C TRP A 45 -7.79 21.87 2.09
N LYS A 46 -8.64 22.05 1.08
CA LYS A 46 -10.04 21.65 1.16
C LYS A 46 -10.15 20.13 1.11
N ALA A 47 -11.26 19.59 1.61
CA ALA A 47 -11.50 18.16 1.72
C ALA A 47 -11.37 17.45 0.37
N GLU A 48 -11.86 18.05 -0.71
CA GLU A 48 -11.85 17.50 -2.06
C GLU A 48 -10.41 17.30 -2.57
N LYS A 49 -9.49 18.21 -2.20
CA LYS A 49 -8.08 18.10 -2.57
C LYS A 49 -7.35 17.03 -1.77
N VAL A 50 -7.72 16.85 -0.50
CA VAL A 50 -7.19 15.75 0.33
C VAL A 50 -7.68 14.41 -0.21
N ASP A 51 -8.97 14.29 -0.50
CA ASP A 51 -9.59 13.08 -1.04
C ASP A 51 -9.02 12.70 -2.41
N ALA A 52 -8.91 13.65 -3.35
CA ALA A 52 -8.32 13.37 -4.66
C ALA A 52 -6.87 12.85 -4.55
N ARG A 53 -6.08 13.37 -3.60
CA ARG A 53 -4.72 12.88 -3.36
C ARG A 53 -4.71 11.52 -2.69
N LEU A 54 -5.56 11.30 -1.70
CA LEU A 54 -5.71 10.01 -1.04
C LEU A 54 -6.10 8.93 -2.06
N HIS A 55 -7.08 9.22 -2.93
CA HIS A 55 -7.50 8.32 -3.99
C HIS A 55 -6.35 7.95 -4.92
N HIS A 56 -5.56 8.95 -5.36
CA HIS A 56 -4.37 8.70 -6.18
C HIS A 56 -3.34 7.81 -5.45
N ILE A 57 -3.08 8.07 -4.17
CA ILE A 57 -2.15 7.24 -3.37
C ILE A 57 -2.65 5.79 -3.29
N MET A 58 -3.95 5.58 -3.10
CA MET A 58 -4.51 4.23 -3.06
C MET A 58 -4.40 3.51 -4.42
N LEU A 59 -4.55 4.24 -5.53
CA LEU A 59 -4.29 3.70 -6.88
C LEU A 59 -2.81 3.33 -7.07
N ASP A 60 -1.89 4.17 -6.60
CA ASP A 60 -0.45 3.88 -6.66
C ASP A 60 -0.09 2.62 -5.84
N ILE A 61 -0.67 2.48 -4.64
CA ILE A 61 -0.51 1.28 -3.80
C ILE A 61 -1.06 0.05 -4.52
N HIS A 62 -2.24 0.16 -5.15
CA HIS A 62 -2.83 -0.91 -5.94
C HIS A 62 -1.94 -1.31 -7.11
N HIS A 63 -1.47 -0.35 -7.92
CA HIS A 63 -0.58 -0.61 -9.05
C HIS A 63 0.71 -1.31 -8.61
N ALA A 64 1.32 -0.88 -7.50
CA ALA A 64 2.50 -1.53 -6.95
C ALA A 64 2.22 -2.98 -6.52
N CYS A 65 1.06 -3.24 -5.90
CA CYS A 65 0.65 -4.60 -5.55
C CYS A 65 0.44 -5.47 -6.79
N VAL A 66 -0.16 -4.93 -7.86
CA VAL A 66 -0.36 -5.64 -9.13
C VAL A 66 0.97 -5.99 -9.78
N GLN A 67 1.91 -5.04 -9.84
CA GLN A 67 3.23 -5.24 -10.42
C GLN A 67 3.99 -6.41 -9.80
N TYR A 68 3.92 -6.59 -8.48
CA TYR A 68 4.63 -7.65 -7.76
C TYR A 68 3.75 -8.84 -7.35
N GLY A 69 2.46 -8.80 -7.69
CA GLY A 69 1.48 -9.82 -7.28
C GLY A 69 1.53 -11.11 -8.09
N GLY A 70 2.30 -11.14 -9.19
CA GLY A 70 2.46 -12.29 -10.08
C GLY A 70 1.47 -12.31 -11.25
N GLU A 71 1.65 -13.29 -12.14
CA GLU A 71 0.94 -13.41 -13.43
C GLU A 71 -0.22 -14.44 -13.38
N ALA A 72 -0.65 -14.84 -12.19
CA ALA A 72 -1.79 -15.74 -12.05
C ALA A 72 -3.09 -15.07 -12.52
N LYS A 73 -4.17 -15.86 -12.61
CA LYS A 73 -5.52 -15.39 -12.98
C LYS A 73 -6.01 -14.22 -12.12
N GLN A 74 -5.56 -14.15 -10.87
CA GLN A 74 -5.81 -13.04 -9.95
C GLN A 74 -4.49 -12.56 -9.34
N THR A 75 -4.38 -11.25 -9.11
CA THR A 75 -3.24 -10.65 -8.41
C THR A 75 -3.19 -11.14 -6.96
N ASN A 76 -2.06 -11.71 -6.55
CA ASN A 76 -1.82 -11.99 -5.13
C ASN A 76 -1.34 -10.71 -4.41
N TYR A 77 -2.28 -9.97 -3.81
CA TYR A 77 -1.96 -8.72 -3.10
C TYR A 77 -1.13 -8.92 -1.84
N VAL A 78 -1.19 -10.09 -1.18
CA VAL A 78 -0.34 -10.39 -0.01
C VAL A 78 1.13 -10.38 -0.43
N ARG A 79 1.43 -11.09 -1.52
CA ARG A 79 2.76 -11.11 -2.14
C ARG A 79 3.14 -9.73 -2.67
N GLY A 80 2.26 -9.12 -3.45
CA GLY A 80 2.51 -7.82 -4.09
C GLY A 80 2.84 -6.72 -3.09
N ALA A 81 2.03 -6.56 -2.04
CA ALA A 81 2.23 -5.53 -1.03
C ALA A 81 3.53 -5.74 -0.23
N ASN A 82 3.89 -6.99 0.07
CA ASN A 82 5.15 -7.31 0.75
C ASN A 82 6.37 -6.95 -0.09
N ILE A 83 6.41 -7.41 -1.34
CA ILE A 83 7.56 -7.19 -2.22
C ILE A 83 7.68 -5.70 -2.56
N ALA A 84 6.57 -5.04 -2.92
CA ALA A 84 6.57 -3.61 -3.24
C ALA A 84 7.12 -2.75 -2.09
N GLY A 85 6.62 -2.99 -0.87
CA GLY A 85 7.09 -2.28 0.32
C GLY A 85 8.55 -2.58 0.63
N PHE A 86 8.96 -3.85 0.51
CA PHE A 86 10.34 -4.28 0.76
C PHE A 86 11.32 -3.66 -0.23
N VAL A 87 11.06 -3.74 -1.54
CA VAL A 87 11.96 -3.21 -2.59
C VAL A 87 12.25 -1.74 -2.36
N LYS A 88 11.22 -0.93 -2.11
CA LYS A 88 11.39 0.51 -1.89
C LYS A 88 12.30 0.83 -0.70
N VAL A 89 12.17 0.08 0.40
CA VAL A 89 13.01 0.26 1.59
C VAL A 89 14.42 -0.28 1.35
N ALA A 90 14.55 -1.47 0.78
CA ALA A 90 15.84 -2.10 0.49
C ALA A 90 16.69 -1.24 -0.46
N ASP A 91 16.10 -0.70 -1.52
CA ASP A 91 16.78 0.20 -2.46
C ASP A 91 17.28 1.46 -1.75
N ALA A 92 16.47 2.04 -0.85
CA ALA A 92 16.86 3.21 -0.07
C ALA A 92 17.97 2.90 0.95
N MET A 93 17.98 1.70 1.55
CA MET A 93 19.05 1.24 2.44
C MET A 93 20.36 1.05 1.68
N LEU A 94 20.31 0.39 0.52
CA LEU A 94 21.49 0.19 -0.35
C LEU A 94 22.09 1.54 -0.78
N ALA A 95 21.25 2.50 -1.15
CA ALA A 95 21.68 3.84 -1.56
C ALA A 95 22.33 4.65 -0.43
N GLN A 96 21.96 4.39 0.83
CA GLN A 96 22.52 5.08 2.00
C GLN A 96 23.82 4.45 2.53
N GLY A 97 24.19 3.26 2.06
CA GLY A 97 25.42 2.57 2.47
C GLY A 97 25.33 1.96 3.87
N VAL A 98 26.50 1.61 4.43
CA VAL A 98 26.60 1.07 5.80
C VAL A 98 26.68 2.24 6.78
N ILE A 99 25.55 2.54 7.43
CA ILE A 99 25.37 3.61 8.43
C ILE A 99 24.99 3.05 9.80
#